data_AF-A0A2G4G4C3-F1
#
_entry.id   AF-A0A2G4G4C3-F1
#
_cell.length_a   1.000
_cell.length_b   1.000
_cell.length_c   1.000
_cell.angle_alpha   90.00
_cell.angle_beta   90.00
_cell.angle_gamma   90.00
#
_symmetry.space_group_name_H-M   'P 1'
#
loop_
_entity.id
_entity.type
_entity.pdbx_description
1 polymer ?
#
loop_
_entity_poly.entity_id
_entity_poly.type
_entity_poly.pdbx_seq_one_letter_code
_entity_poly.pdbx_strand_id
1 'polypeptide(L)' 'MKPVLLVIRDGWGENHNPKHDAFNALKVANIPVSRALTKNWPRTEIMAHGLDVGLPVG' A
#
# COMPACT_ATOMS: atom_id res chain seq x y z
N MET A 1 8.56 -24.21 15.70
CA MET A 1 8.82 -23.34 14.54
C MET A 1 7.89 -22.13 14.63
N LYS A 2 8.34 -20.91 14.35
CA LYS A 2 7.45 -19.74 14.28
C LYS A 2 7.06 -19.53 12.81
N PRO A 3 5.76 -19.46 12.46
CA PRO A 3 5.34 -19.28 11.08
C PRO A 3 5.69 -17.87 10.57
N VAL A 4 5.96 -17.77 9.27
CA VAL A 4 6.11 -16.50 8.56
C VAL A 4 4.99 -16.42 7.52
N LEU A 5 4.31 -15.28 7.46
CA LEU A 5 3.17 -15.06 6.58
C LEU A 5 3.45 -13.87 5.64
N LEU A 6 3.27 -14.10 4.35
CA LEU A 6 3.15 -13.03 3.36
C LEU A 6 1.67 -12.74 3.12
N VAL A 7 1.24 -11.49 3.30
CA VAL A 7 -0.13 -11.05 3.07
C VAL A 7 -0.16 -10.07 1.91
N ILE A 8 -0.85 -10.43 0.82
CA ILE A 8 -1.05 -9.56 -0.35
C ILE A 8 -2.44 -8.93 -0.23
N ARG A 9 -2.49 -7.58 -0.20
CA ARG A 9 -3.73 -6.82 -0.29
C ARG A 9 -3.87 -6.32 -1.72
N ASP A 10 -4.65 -7.05 -2.51
CA ASP A 10 -4.86 -6.73 -3.92
C ASP A 10 -5.49 -5.35 -4.08
N GLY A 11 -5.01 -4.56 -5.05
CA GLY A 11 -5.44 -3.18 -5.29
C GLY A 11 -5.11 -2.15 -4.20
N TRP A 12 -4.21 -2.47 -3.24
CA TRP A 12 -3.84 -1.58 -2.13
C TRP A 12 -2.55 -0.79 -2.42
N GLY A 13 -2.67 0.37 -3.06
CA GLY A 13 -1.54 1.27 -3.35
C GLY A 13 -1.47 2.50 -2.44
N GLU A 14 -0.34 3.21 -2.43
CA GLU A 14 -0.20 4.52 -1.78
C GLU A 14 -0.27 5.63 -2.84
N ASN A 15 -1.16 6.61 -2.65
CA ASN A 15 -1.30 7.73 -3.59
C ASN A 15 -0.99 9.04 -2.86
N HIS A 16 0.11 9.66 -3.29
CA HIS A 16 0.65 10.88 -2.72
C HIS A 16 0.07 12.16 -3.33
N ASN A 17 -0.89 12.08 -4.26
CA ASN A 17 -1.57 13.25 -4.81
C ASN A 17 -2.68 13.73 -3.84
N PRO A 18 -2.48 14.86 -3.12
CA PRO A 18 -3.41 15.31 -2.09
C PRO A 18 -4.78 15.73 -2.66
N LYS A 19 -4.85 16.07 -3.97
CA LYS A 19 -6.11 16.42 -4.63
C LYS A 19 -7.11 15.26 -4.63
N HIS A 20 -6.63 14.03 -4.48
CA HIS A 20 -7.45 12.83 -4.53
C HIS A 20 -7.87 12.33 -3.14
N ASP A 21 -7.39 12.96 -2.06
CA ASP A 21 -7.57 12.44 -0.69
C ASP A 21 -9.05 12.36 -0.28
N ALA A 22 -9.88 13.28 -0.77
CA ALA A 22 -11.31 13.30 -0.52
C ALA A 22 -12.06 12.06 -1.04
N PHE A 23 -11.50 11.35 -2.02
CA PHE A 23 -12.10 10.16 -2.64
C PHE A 23 -11.16 8.95 -2.70
N ASN A 24 -9.95 9.06 -2.15
CA ASN A 24 -9.05 7.92 -2.00
C ASN A 24 -9.61 7.00 -0.91
N ALA A 25 -10.11 5.84 -1.33
CA ALA A 25 -10.74 4.85 -0.46
C ALA A 25 -9.89 4.50 0.78
N LEU A 26 -8.57 4.37 0.64
CA LEU A 26 -7.68 4.02 1.75
C LEU A 26 -7.54 5.16 2.76
N LYS A 27 -7.54 6.40 2.29
CA LYS A 27 -7.45 7.58 3.17
C LYS A 27 -8.76 7.80 3.94
N VAL A 28 -9.92 7.64 3.29
CA VAL A 28 -11.22 7.86 3.92
C VAL A 28 -11.72 6.68 4.77
N ALA A 29 -11.23 5.46 4.54
CA ALA A 29 -11.67 4.28 5.29
C ALA A 29 -11.24 4.29 6.77
N ASN A 30 -12.03 3.62 7.62
CA ASN A 30 -11.64 3.33 9.00
C ASN A 30 -10.83 2.02 9.07
N ILE A 31 -9.51 2.12 8.95
CA ILE A 31 -8.57 0.97 8.86
C ILE A 31 -7.54 0.97 10.00
N PRO A 32 -7.98 0.87 11.28
CA PRO A 32 -7.11 1.11 12.44
C PRO A 32 -5.95 0.12 12.53
N VAL A 33 -6.15 -1.15 12.15
CA VAL A 33 -5.11 -2.17 12.18
C VAL A 33 -4.02 -1.88 11.15
N SER A 34 -4.39 -1.57 9.90
CA SER A 34 -3.42 -1.21 8.86
C SER A 34 -2.64 0.04 9.24
N ARG A 35 -3.30 1.07 9.79
CA ARG A 35 -2.65 2.30 10.28
C ARG A 35 -1.68 2.02 11.43
N ALA A 36 -2.05 1.16 12.37
CA ALA A 36 -1.18 0.78 13.49
C ALA A 36 0.06 0.02 13.00
N LEU A 37 -0.09 -0.88 12.02
CA LEU A 37 1.05 -1.59 11.41
C LEU A 37 2.03 -0.60 10.77
N THR A 38 1.52 0.30 9.92
CA THR A 38 2.31 1.37 9.27
C THR A 38 3.04 2.28 10.28
N LYS A 39 2.38 2.62 11.40
CA LYS A 39 2.95 3.54 12.42
C LYS A 39 4.03 2.88 13.28
N ASN A 40 3.83 1.62 13.65
CA ASN A 40 4.60 0.98 14.73
C ASN A 40 5.62 -0.05 14.24
N TRP A 41 5.63 -0.39 12.96
CA TRP A 41 6.55 -1.38 12.39
C TRP A 41 7.30 -0.83 11.18
N PRO A 42 8.51 -1.33 10.88
CA PRO A 42 9.27 -0.91 9.69
C PRO A 42 8.43 -1.05 8.42
N ARG A 43 8.43 -0.01 7.59
CA ARG A 43 7.71 0.02 6.32
C ARG A 43 8.55 0.67 5.23
N THR A 44 8.28 0.27 3.99
CA THR A 44 8.72 0.98 2.78
C THR A 44 7.65 0.83 1.70
N GLU A 45 7.77 1.61 0.63
CA GLU A 45 6.96 1.51 -0.58
C GLU A 45 7.83 0.93 -1.71
N ILE A 46 7.22 0.17 -2.61
CA ILE A 46 7.89 -0.46 -3.75
C ILE A 46 7.12 -0.15 -5.04
N MET A 47 7.84 -0.08 -6.15
CA MET A 47 7.21 0.08 -7.47
C MET A 47 6.55 -1.23 -7.88
N ALA A 48 5.31 -1.14 -8.35
CA ALA A 48 4.47 -2.27 -8.72
C ALA A 48 3.85 -2.12 -10.11
N HIS A 49 4.44 -1.27 -10.96
CA HIS A 49 3.98 -1.00 -12.32
C HIS A 49 5.16 -0.70 -13.25
N GLY A 50 4.89 -0.61 -14.55
CA GLY A 50 5.89 -0.28 -15.56
C GLY A 50 7.04 -1.28 -15.62
N LEU A 51 8.24 -0.78 -15.89
CA LEU A 51 9.42 -1.61 -16.13
C LEU A 51 9.84 -2.41 -14.89
N ASP A 52 9.55 -1.92 -13.67
CA ASP A 52 9.86 -2.62 -12.41
C ASP A 52 9.14 -3.98 -12.28
N VAL A 53 8.08 -4.19 -13.07
CA VAL A 53 7.33 -5.44 -13.14
C VAL A 53 7.31 -6.04 -14.56
N GLY A 54 8.20 -5.60 -15.44
CA GLY A 54 8.34 -6.14 -16.80
C GLY A 54 7.25 -5.69 -17.79
N LEU A 55 6.52 -4.61 -17.49
CA LEU A 55 5.52 -4.00 -18.37
C LEU A 55 6.07 -2.73 -19.05
N PRO A 56 5.49 -2.29 -20.17
CA PRO A 56 5.85 -1.01 -20.77
C PRO A 56 5.64 0.17 -19.80
N VAL A 57 6.32 1.29 -20.05
CA VAL A 57 6.04 2.55 -19.35
C VAL A 57 4.59 2.96 -19.60
N GLY A 58 3.89 3.32 -18.52
CA GLY A 58 2.51 3.81 -18.54
C GLY A 58 2.43 5.30 -18.29
#